data_AF-A0A2E5ULB1-F1
#
_entry.id   AF-A0A2E5ULB1-F1
#
_cell.length_a   1.000
_cell.length_b   1.000
_cell.length_c   1.000
_cell.angle_alpha   90.00
_cell.angle_beta   90.00
_cell.angle_gamma   90.00
#
_symmetry.space_group_name_H-M   'P 1'
#
loop_
_entity.id
_entity.type
_entity.pdbx_description
1 polymer ?
#
loop_
_entity_poly.entity_id
_entity_poly.type
_entity_poly.pdbx_seq_one_letter_code
_entity_poly.pdbx_strand_id
1 'polypeptide(L)'
;MWAKQCRSFVAILIFGMICQGTADVMAQEVQSSFHNVSRRIDSFSPGIGRAGTTVTLTTGGMPAITPVRIGIGATQVGFEEIGQALTTERGELTIDVEIPDWADPSFAHVFIVFDFYFAPIALSSEFFVLGPDGNVSREGRIMNDVPECEAPALLTDDGILYALTGDLKEFVAGDRVAVEGKISSSSLCARDAGIEVTEIQVGGELSP
;
A
#
# COMPACT_ATOMS: atom_id res chain seq x y z
N MET A 1 47.90 30.62 24.28
CA MET A 1 48.73 29.43 24.64
C MET A 1 47.83 28.22 24.47
N TRP A 2 47.99 27.26 23.58
CA TRP A 2 49.08 26.83 22.70
C TRP A 2 48.49 26.50 21.33
N ALA A 3 49.18 26.93 20.27
CA ALA A 3 48.96 26.47 18.91
C ALA A 3 49.63 25.10 18.73
N LYS A 4 48.99 24.18 17.99
CA LYS A 4 49.74 23.31 17.08
C LYS A 4 49.03 23.21 15.75
N GLN A 5 49.79 23.68 14.77
CA GLN A 5 49.53 23.85 13.37
C GLN A 5 49.91 22.55 12.65
N CYS A 6 49.04 22.01 11.80
CA CYS A 6 49.47 21.15 10.71
C CYS A 6 48.86 21.64 9.39
N ARG A 7 49.71 22.41 8.72
CA ARG A 7 49.83 22.86 7.32
C ARG A 7 48.76 22.41 6.31
N SER A 8 48.23 23.41 5.61
CA SER A 8 47.58 23.34 4.29
C SER A 8 48.40 22.56 3.27
N PHE A 9 47.73 21.78 2.42
CA PHE A 9 47.97 21.77 0.98
C PHE A 9 46.73 21.25 0.23
N VAL A 10 46.41 21.95 -0.87
CA VAL A 10 45.47 21.62 -1.96
C VAL A 10 43.98 21.89 -1.71
N ALA A 11 43.51 22.90 -2.44
CA ALA A 11 42.11 23.28 -2.60
C ALA A 11 41.35 22.25 -3.44
N ILE A 12 40.20 21.76 -2.92
CA ILE A 12 39.07 21.29 -3.73
C ILE A 12 37.78 21.72 -3.00
N LEU A 13 36.96 22.50 -3.70
CA LEU A 13 35.56 22.80 -3.41
C LEU A 13 34.75 21.50 -3.35
N ILE A 14 34.19 21.15 -2.18
CA ILE A 14 32.92 20.40 -2.11
C ILE A 14 32.11 20.97 -0.95
N PHE A 15 31.18 21.85 -1.31
CA PHE A 15 30.02 22.21 -0.52
C PHE A 15 29.00 21.08 -0.72
N GLY A 16 28.62 20.37 0.33
CA GLY A 16 27.55 19.36 0.25
C GLY A 16 27.85 18.08 1.02
N MET A 17 27.48 18.05 2.30
CA MET A 17 27.22 16.81 3.03
C MET A 17 25.99 17.09 3.91
N ILE A 18 24.81 17.06 3.28
CA ILE A 18 23.83 15.97 3.31
C ILE A 18 23.10 15.91 4.67
N CYS A 19 22.01 16.69 4.77
CA CYS A 19 20.88 16.36 5.62
C CYS A 19 20.09 15.24 4.91
N GLN A 20 20.38 13.98 5.21
CA GLN A 20 19.50 12.85 4.86
C GLN A 20 19.31 12.03 6.12
N GLY A 21 18.09 12.03 6.67
CA GLY A 21 17.81 11.25 7.88
C GLY A 21 16.44 11.47 8.52
N THR A 22 15.60 12.40 8.04
CA THR A 22 14.28 12.63 8.64
C THR A 22 13.12 11.93 7.93
N ALA A 23 13.24 11.64 6.63
CA ALA A 23 12.14 11.03 5.87
C ALA A 23 11.97 9.53 6.20
N ASP A 24 13.07 8.78 6.23
CA ASP A 24 13.03 7.33 6.49
C ASP A 24 12.50 6.98 7.88
N VAL A 25 12.85 7.77 8.90
CA VAL A 25 12.41 7.53 10.28
C VAL A 25 10.89 7.70 10.42
N MET A 26 10.32 8.72 9.78
CA MET A 26 8.87 8.96 9.82
C MET A 26 8.08 7.88 9.07
N ALA A 27 8.57 7.45 7.90
CA ALA A 27 7.96 6.35 7.15
C ALA A 27 7.98 5.03 7.97
N GLN A 28 9.08 4.74 8.64
CA GLN A 28 9.24 3.52 9.43
C GLN A 28 8.40 3.51 10.72
N GLU A 29 8.26 4.64 11.41
CA GLU A 29 7.43 4.76 12.62
C GLU A 29 5.94 4.63 12.30
N VAL A 30 5.49 5.24 11.19
CA VAL A 30 4.14 5.10 10.65
C VAL A 30 3.83 3.63 10.31
N GLN A 31 4.75 2.94 9.63
CA GLN A 31 4.56 1.55 9.24
C GLN A 31 4.45 0.61 10.47
N SER A 32 5.28 0.83 11.49
CA SER A 32 5.21 0.07 12.75
C SER A 32 3.89 0.25 13.50
N SER A 33 3.27 1.42 13.38
CA SER A 33 2.00 1.73 14.03
C SER A 33 0.84 0.96 13.39
N PHE A 34 0.85 0.77 12.06
CA PHE A 34 -0.17 -0.01 11.36
C PHE A 34 -0.16 -1.49 11.73
N HIS A 35 1.01 -2.07 12.00
CA HIS A 35 1.13 -3.47 12.44
C HIS A 35 0.47 -3.72 13.81
N ASN A 36 0.25 -2.68 14.62
CA ASN A 36 -0.37 -2.78 15.94
C ASN A 36 -1.87 -2.49 15.93
N VAL A 37 -2.45 -2.10 14.79
CA VAL A 37 -3.88 -1.84 14.67
C VAL A 37 -4.62 -3.18 14.56
N SER A 38 -5.20 -3.63 15.66
CA SER A 38 -5.92 -4.91 15.69
C SER A 38 -7.32 -4.82 15.07
N ARG A 39 -7.89 -3.61 14.95
CA ARG A 39 -9.27 -3.40 14.50
C ARG A 39 -9.35 -3.24 12.98
N ARG A 40 -10.42 -3.80 12.41
CA ARG A 40 -10.75 -3.65 10.99
C ARG A 40 -11.96 -2.76 10.79
N ILE A 41 -11.99 -2.08 9.65
CA ILE A 41 -13.21 -1.48 9.10
C ILE A 41 -14.16 -2.64 8.78
N ASP A 42 -15.44 -2.53 9.16
CA ASP A 42 -16.38 -3.65 9.07
C ASP A 42 -16.73 -3.96 7.61
N SER A 43 -16.92 -2.92 6.79
CA SER A 43 -17.12 -3.06 5.35
C SER A 43 -16.81 -1.78 4.58
N PHE A 44 -16.52 -1.95 3.29
CA PHE A 44 -16.48 -0.87 2.32
C PHE A 44 -16.97 -1.35 0.96
N SER A 45 -17.54 -0.45 0.16
CA SER A 45 -18.02 -0.79 -1.18
C SER A 45 -17.99 0.42 -2.11
N PRO A 46 -17.57 0.26 -3.37
CA PRO A 46 -17.00 -0.97 -3.95
C PRO A 46 -15.59 -1.29 -3.42
N GLY A 47 -15.15 -2.55 -3.57
CA GLY A 47 -13.80 -3.00 -3.20
C GLY A 47 -12.72 -2.73 -4.25
N ILE A 48 -13.13 -2.21 -5.41
CA ILE A 48 -12.30 -1.96 -6.59
C ILE A 48 -12.85 -0.75 -7.33
N GLY A 49 -11.98 0.07 -7.91
CA GLY A 49 -12.40 1.26 -8.65
C GLY A 49 -11.24 2.05 -9.21
N ARG A 50 -11.53 3.06 -10.02
CA ARG A 50 -10.55 4.02 -10.55
C ARG A 50 -10.44 5.23 -9.62
N ALA A 51 -9.45 6.09 -9.85
CA ALA A 51 -9.51 7.47 -9.36
C ALA A 51 -10.88 8.11 -9.64
N GLY A 52 -11.40 8.88 -8.68
CA GLY A 52 -12.74 9.47 -8.70
C GLY A 52 -13.88 8.52 -8.30
N THR A 53 -13.59 7.25 -7.98
CA THR A 53 -14.64 6.33 -7.48
C THR A 53 -15.09 6.77 -6.09
N THR A 54 -16.40 6.87 -5.88
CA THR A 54 -16.96 7.05 -4.53
C THR A 54 -17.07 5.70 -3.82
N VAL A 55 -16.50 5.60 -2.62
CA VAL A 55 -16.53 4.41 -1.77
C VAL A 55 -17.22 4.75 -0.46
N THR A 56 -18.20 3.93 -0.08
CA THR A 56 -18.85 4.02 1.23
C THR A 56 -18.11 3.13 2.22
N LEU A 57 -17.62 3.71 3.32
CA LEU A 57 -17.00 3.00 4.44
C LEU A 57 -18.02 2.84 5.58
N THR A 58 -18.07 1.67 6.21
CA THR A 58 -18.87 1.43 7.42
C THR A 58 -18.04 0.72 8.48
N THR A 59 -18.04 1.24 9.71
CA THR A 59 -17.37 0.61 10.83
C THR A 59 -17.98 1.02 12.18
N GLY A 60 -17.96 0.11 13.15
CA GLY A 60 -18.42 0.32 14.51
C GLY A 60 -17.33 0.19 15.58
N GLY A 61 -17.72 0.46 16.82
CA GLY A 61 -16.87 0.32 18.00
C GLY A 61 -15.71 1.32 18.09
N MET A 62 -15.81 2.45 17.39
CA MET A 62 -14.94 3.61 17.62
C MET A 62 -15.32 4.33 18.92
N PRO A 63 -14.48 5.24 19.43
CA PRO A 63 -14.90 6.19 20.46
C PRO A 63 -16.15 6.96 20.02
N ALA A 64 -17.12 7.13 20.92
CA ALA A 64 -18.39 7.82 20.64
C ALA A 64 -18.21 9.34 20.54
N ILE A 65 -19.01 10.00 19.70
CA ILE A 65 -19.01 11.47 19.50
C ILE A 65 -17.57 12.00 19.34
N THR A 66 -16.78 11.33 18.51
CA THR A 66 -15.35 11.60 18.36
C THR A 66 -15.03 11.97 16.91
N PRO A 67 -14.29 13.07 16.67
CA PRO A 67 -13.85 13.41 15.33
C PRO A 67 -12.81 12.39 14.86
N VAL A 68 -13.02 11.87 13.66
CA VAL A 68 -12.12 10.92 13.00
C VAL A 68 -11.74 11.44 11.62
N ARG A 69 -10.56 11.02 11.16
CA ARG A 69 -10.04 11.30 9.82
C ARG A 69 -9.99 10.00 9.03
N ILE A 70 -10.31 10.06 7.76
CA ILE A 70 -10.25 8.93 6.84
C ILE A 70 -9.09 9.20 5.91
N GLY A 71 -8.11 8.30 5.90
CA GLY A 71 -7.05 8.30 4.91
C GLY A 71 -7.12 7.10 3.97
N ILE A 72 -6.44 7.24 2.84
CA ILE A 72 -6.14 6.14 1.92
C ILE A 72 -4.66 6.15 1.61
N GLY A 73 -4.06 4.98 1.48
CA GLY A 73 -2.64 4.87 1.17
C GLY A 73 -2.21 3.47 0.80
N ALA A 74 -0.97 3.37 0.34
CA ALA A 74 -0.26 2.11 0.16
C ALA A 74 0.93 2.09 1.12
N THR A 75 1.25 0.91 1.67
CA THR A 75 2.27 0.75 2.73
C THR A 75 3.64 1.30 2.33
N GLN A 76 3.98 1.28 1.04
CA GLN A 76 5.27 1.76 0.51
C GLN A 76 5.26 3.22 0.05
N VAL A 77 4.08 3.84 -0.11
CA VAL A 77 3.94 5.17 -0.70
C VAL A 77 3.54 6.22 0.35
N GLY A 78 2.89 5.78 1.42
CA GLY A 78 2.28 6.65 2.43
C GLY A 78 0.77 6.76 2.24
N PHE A 79 0.17 7.73 2.92
CA PHE A 79 -1.27 7.96 2.91
C PHE A 79 -1.61 9.44 2.82
N GLU A 80 -2.82 9.74 2.34
CA GLU A 80 -3.42 11.07 2.39
C GLU A 80 -4.78 11.02 3.09
N GLU A 81 -5.14 12.09 3.78
CA GLU A 81 -6.49 12.29 4.31
C GLU A 81 -7.46 12.65 3.18
N ILE A 82 -8.54 11.88 3.05
CA ILE A 82 -9.58 12.04 2.01
C ILE A 82 -10.95 12.37 2.60
N GLY A 83 -11.08 12.40 3.92
CA GLY A 83 -12.35 12.71 4.57
C GLY A 83 -12.25 12.88 6.08
N GLN A 84 -13.29 13.48 6.66
CA GLN A 84 -13.46 13.63 8.10
C GLN A 84 -14.91 13.35 8.46
N ALA A 85 -15.13 12.80 9.66
CA ALA A 85 -16.46 12.57 10.19
C ALA A 85 -16.49 12.67 11.71
N LEU A 86 -17.69 12.77 12.27
CA LEU A 86 -17.96 12.61 13.69
C LEU A 86 -18.66 11.27 13.89
N THR A 87 -18.13 10.42 14.77
CA THR A 87 -18.78 9.15 15.11
C THR A 87 -20.06 9.37 15.90
N THR A 88 -20.99 8.42 15.83
CA THR A 88 -22.26 8.50 16.58
C THR A 88 -22.05 8.29 18.09
N GLU A 89 -23.11 8.44 18.88
CA GLU A 89 -23.13 8.08 20.32
C GLU A 89 -22.80 6.60 20.58
N ARG A 90 -22.94 5.75 19.56
CA ARG A 90 -22.60 4.32 19.63
C ARG A 90 -21.21 4.00 19.08
N GLY A 91 -20.47 5.03 18.61
CA GLY A 91 -19.17 4.82 17.99
C GLY A 91 -19.28 4.20 16.59
N GLU A 92 -20.34 4.51 15.85
CA GLU A 92 -20.54 4.07 14.46
C GLU A 92 -20.08 5.17 13.49
N LEU A 93 -19.57 4.78 12.33
CA LEU A 93 -19.20 5.64 11.20
C LEU A 93 -19.78 5.04 9.92
N THR A 94 -20.44 5.90 9.14
CA THR A 94 -20.73 5.67 7.73
C THR A 94 -20.35 6.94 6.97
N ILE A 95 -19.48 6.83 5.98
CA ILE A 95 -18.98 7.96 5.21
C ILE A 95 -18.71 7.56 3.76
N ASP A 96 -19.03 8.45 2.84
CA ASP A 96 -18.63 8.37 1.44
C ASP A 96 -17.34 9.17 1.23
N VAL A 97 -16.35 8.54 0.61
CA VAL A 97 -15.07 9.17 0.25
C VAL A 97 -14.76 8.93 -1.22
N GLU A 98 -13.97 9.81 -1.82
CA GLU A 98 -13.56 9.70 -3.22
C GLU A 98 -12.12 9.21 -3.32
N ILE A 99 -11.85 8.26 -4.22
CA ILE A 99 -10.50 7.79 -4.52
C ILE A 99 -9.71 8.92 -5.19
N PRO A 100 -8.55 9.32 -4.65
CA PRO A 100 -7.78 10.44 -5.19
C PRO A 100 -7.15 10.11 -6.56
N ASP A 101 -6.76 11.15 -7.29
CA ASP A 101 -6.19 11.05 -8.63
C ASP A 101 -4.77 10.47 -8.66
N TRP A 102 -4.02 10.62 -7.57
CA TRP A 102 -2.70 10.02 -7.39
C TRP A 102 -2.75 8.51 -7.11
N ALA A 103 -3.93 7.95 -6.82
CA ALA A 103 -4.07 6.54 -6.48
C ALA A 103 -3.56 5.67 -7.63
N ASP A 104 -2.53 4.87 -7.36
CA ASP A 104 -1.75 4.20 -8.39
C ASP A 104 -2.20 2.72 -8.54
N PRO A 105 -2.49 2.27 -9.78
CA PRO A 105 -2.89 0.88 -10.03
C PRO A 105 -1.78 -0.14 -9.76
N SER A 106 -0.56 0.28 -9.44
CA SER A 106 0.60 -0.55 -9.10
C SER A 106 0.57 -1.07 -7.66
N PHE A 107 -0.22 -0.44 -6.78
CA PHE A 107 -0.27 -0.77 -5.35
C PHE A 107 -1.68 -1.15 -4.89
N ALA A 108 -1.74 -2.04 -3.90
CA ALA A 108 -2.96 -2.23 -3.12
C ALA A 108 -3.09 -1.08 -2.11
N HIS A 109 -4.25 -0.44 -2.09
CA HIS A 109 -4.51 0.64 -1.16
C HIS A 109 -5.32 0.13 0.03
N VAL A 110 -5.18 0.78 1.18
CA VAL A 110 -6.00 0.52 2.36
C VAL A 110 -6.62 1.81 2.83
N PHE A 111 -7.87 1.74 3.29
CA PHE A 111 -8.50 2.81 4.02
C PHE A 111 -8.11 2.73 5.49
N ILE A 112 -7.91 3.90 6.08
CA ILE A 112 -7.41 4.04 7.43
C ILE A 112 -8.30 5.03 8.16
N VAL A 113 -8.85 4.63 9.30
CA VAL A 113 -9.52 5.56 10.21
C VAL A 113 -8.52 5.98 11.26
N PHE A 114 -8.27 7.27 11.37
CA PHE A 114 -7.43 7.87 12.40
C PHE A 114 -8.27 8.61 13.44
N ASP A 115 -7.71 8.75 14.64
CA ASP A 115 -8.15 9.80 15.55
C ASP A 115 -7.73 11.19 15.03
N PHE A 116 -8.08 12.23 15.79
CA PHE A 116 -7.75 13.60 15.39
C PHE A 116 -6.25 13.94 15.44
N TYR A 117 -5.42 13.09 16.07
CA TYR A 117 -3.96 13.20 16.16
C TYR A 117 -3.22 12.32 15.14
N PHE A 118 -3.93 11.71 14.18
CA PHE A 118 -3.37 10.77 13.21
C PHE A 118 -2.85 9.45 13.81
N ALA A 119 -3.37 9.05 14.98
CA ALA A 119 -3.15 7.68 15.47
C ALA A 119 -4.15 6.74 14.78
N PRO A 120 -3.69 5.67 14.09
CA PRO A 120 -4.59 4.78 13.36
C PRO A 120 -5.42 3.91 14.32
N ILE A 121 -6.73 3.88 14.11
CA ILE A 121 -7.72 3.16 14.93
C ILE A 121 -8.25 1.92 14.20
N ALA A 122 -8.42 1.97 12.89
CA ALA A 122 -8.94 0.85 12.08
C ALA A 122 -8.38 0.87 10.66
N LEU A 123 -8.26 -0.32 10.06
CA LEU A 123 -7.80 -0.53 8.68
C LEU A 123 -8.84 -1.34 7.89
N SER A 124 -9.03 -1.04 6.60
CA SER A 124 -9.78 -1.94 5.72
C SER A 124 -8.94 -3.16 5.31
N SER A 125 -9.53 -4.07 4.54
CA SER A 125 -8.78 -4.88 3.57
C SER A 125 -8.41 -4.05 2.34
N GLU A 126 -7.73 -4.66 1.39
CA GLU A 126 -7.20 -4.01 0.20
C GLU A 126 -8.32 -3.48 -0.70
N PHE A 127 -8.18 -2.23 -1.11
CA PHE A 127 -8.89 -1.62 -2.23
C PHE A 127 -8.00 -1.66 -3.47
N PHE A 128 -8.55 -2.15 -4.57
CA PHE A 128 -7.82 -2.28 -5.83
C PHE A 128 -8.08 -1.07 -6.72
N VAL A 129 -7.03 -0.29 -6.98
CA VAL A 129 -7.11 0.82 -7.93
C VAL A 129 -6.92 0.29 -9.34
N LEU A 130 -7.83 0.65 -10.23
CA LEU A 130 -7.79 0.26 -11.64
C LEU A 130 -7.16 1.33 -12.52
N GLY A 131 -6.35 0.89 -13.48
CA GLY A 131 -5.86 1.72 -14.57
C GLY A 131 -6.95 2.12 -15.57
N PRO A 132 -6.62 3.00 -16.54
CA PRO A 132 -7.54 3.44 -17.59
C PRO A 132 -8.08 2.30 -18.48
N ASP A 133 -7.35 1.20 -18.57
CA ASP A 133 -7.68 -0.03 -19.28
C ASP A 133 -8.55 -1.00 -18.45
N GLY A 134 -8.68 -0.74 -17.15
CA GLY A 134 -9.43 -1.58 -16.22
C GLY A 134 -8.61 -2.71 -15.60
N ASN A 135 -7.28 -2.68 -15.75
CA ASN A 135 -6.37 -3.64 -15.14
C ASN A 135 -5.70 -3.07 -13.88
N VAL A 136 -5.11 -3.96 -13.10
CA VAL A 136 -4.10 -3.63 -12.08
C VAL A 136 -2.71 -3.94 -12.64
N SER A 137 -1.69 -3.29 -12.09
CA SER A 137 -0.29 -3.64 -12.30
C SER A 137 0.33 -4.07 -10.96
N ARG A 138 1.15 -5.11 -10.92
CA ARG A 138 1.81 -5.57 -9.68
C ARG A 138 3.22 -6.02 -9.97
N GLU A 139 4.15 -5.53 -9.16
CA GLU A 139 5.52 -6.02 -9.17
C GLU A 139 5.77 -6.95 -7.99
N GLY A 140 6.46 -8.05 -8.24
CA GLY A 140 6.75 -9.03 -7.21
C GLY A 140 7.57 -10.20 -7.71
N ARG A 141 7.58 -11.27 -6.92
CA ARG A 141 8.25 -12.53 -7.23
C ARG A 141 7.24 -13.65 -7.41
N ILE A 142 7.47 -14.50 -8.41
CA ILE A 142 6.65 -15.69 -8.59
C ILE A 142 6.96 -16.72 -7.50
N MET A 143 5.91 -17.30 -6.94
CA MET A 143 5.94 -18.40 -6.00
C MET A 143 5.11 -19.57 -6.56
N ASN A 144 5.64 -20.79 -6.53
CA ASN A 144 4.92 -21.98 -7.02
C ASN A 144 4.54 -22.95 -5.89
N ASP A 145 4.97 -22.67 -4.66
CA ASP A 145 4.88 -23.53 -3.48
C ASP A 145 4.26 -22.79 -2.29
N VAL A 146 3.21 -22.00 -2.54
CA VAL A 146 2.45 -21.35 -1.46
C VAL A 146 1.57 -22.39 -0.77
N PRO A 147 1.76 -22.65 0.54
CA PRO A 147 0.85 -23.50 1.29
C PRO A 147 -0.57 -22.92 1.19
N GLU A 148 -1.57 -23.74 0.87
CA GLU A 148 -2.97 -23.32 0.61
C GLU A 148 -3.25 -22.73 -0.79
N CYS A 149 -2.27 -22.72 -1.71
CA CYS A 149 -2.51 -22.36 -3.11
C CYS A 149 -1.90 -23.36 -4.11
N GLU A 150 -2.75 -23.98 -4.93
CA GLU A 150 -2.33 -24.92 -5.98
C GLU A 150 -1.92 -24.21 -7.29
N ALA A 151 -2.11 -22.91 -7.38
CA ALA A 151 -1.73 -22.08 -8.51
C ALA A 151 -0.42 -21.33 -8.23
N PRO A 152 0.35 -20.98 -9.28
CA PRO A 152 1.40 -19.98 -9.16
C PRO A 152 0.84 -18.69 -8.55
N ALA A 153 1.63 -18.04 -7.71
CA ALA A 153 1.27 -16.80 -7.04
C ALA A 153 2.33 -15.73 -7.26
N LEU A 154 1.94 -14.47 -7.20
CA LEU A 154 2.84 -13.32 -7.10
C LEU A 154 2.92 -12.87 -5.66
N LEU A 155 4.09 -12.88 -5.05
CA LEU A 155 4.37 -12.18 -3.80
C LEU A 155 4.92 -10.81 -4.12
N THR A 156 4.15 -9.77 -3.86
CA THR A 156 4.57 -8.38 -4.06
C THR A 156 5.53 -7.91 -2.97
N ASP A 157 6.24 -6.81 -3.22
CA ASP A 157 7.22 -6.28 -2.26
C ASP A 157 6.58 -5.77 -0.95
N ASP A 158 5.27 -5.46 -0.96
CA ASP A 158 4.47 -5.14 0.23
C ASP A 158 3.92 -6.39 0.96
N GLY A 159 4.28 -7.58 0.49
CA GLY A 159 3.98 -8.85 1.16
C GLY A 159 2.59 -9.42 0.85
N ILE A 160 1.92 -8.92 -0.20
CA ILE A 160 0.60 -9.40 -0.63
C ILE A 160 0.79 -10.54 -1.62
N LEU A 161 -0.01 -11.60 -1.44
CA LEU A 161 -0.03 -12.74 -2.35
C LEU A 161 -1.21 -12.61 -3.31
N TYR A 162 -0.93 -12.76 -4.60
CA TYR A 162 -1.96 -12.84 -5.63
C TYR A 162 -1.90 -14.19 -6.32
N ALA A 163 -3.03 -14.90 -6.37
CA ALA A 163 -3.14 -16.09 -7.22
C ALA A 163 -3.05 -15.66 -8.69
N LEU A 164 -2.14 -16.24 -9.47
CA LEU A 164 -2.01 -15.94 -10.89
C LEU A 164 -2.74 -17.00 -11.73
N THR A 165 -3.53 -16.54 -12.69
CA THR A 165 -4.13 -17.39 -13.72
C THR A 165 -3.84 -16.80 -15.10
N GLY A 166 -3.72 -17.66 -16.13
CA GLY A 166 -3.34 -17.23 -17.49
C GLY A 166 -2.11 -17.97 -18.02
N ASP A 167 -1.45 -17.38 -19.02
CA ASP A 167 -0.22 -17.94 -19.58
C ASP A 167 1.01 -17.42 -18.82
N LEU A 168 1.71 -18.32 -18.13
CA LEU A 168 2.90 -18.03 -17.31
C LEU A 168 4.12 -18.85 -17.76
N LYS A 169 4.05 -19.54 -18.92
CA LYS A 169 4.99 -20.62 -19.29
C LYS A 169 6.47 -20.22 -19.35
N GLU A 170 6.76 -18.93 -19.48
CA GLU A 170 8.12 -18.40 -19.60
C GLU A 170 8.74 -18.01 -18.25
N PHE A 171 7.97 -18.03 -17.16
CA PHE A 171 8.42 -17.58 -15.85
C PHE A 171 8.31 -18.69 -14.81
N VAL A 172 9.28 -18.74 -13.91
CA VAL A 172 9.41 -19.76 -12.86
C VAL A 172 9.46 -19.12 -11.47
N ALA A 173 9.27 -19.94 -10.44
CA ALA A 173 9.39 -19.47 -9.06
C ALA A 173 10.75 -18.80 -8.81
N GLY A 174 10.71 -17.65 -8.14
CA GLY A 174 11.87 -16.79 -7.87
C GLY A 174 12.04 -15.64 -8.86
N ASP A 175 11.47 -15.74 -10.06
CA ASP A 175 11.55 -14.67 -11.06
C ASP A 175 10.85 -13.41 -10.56
N ARG A 176 11.52 -12.27 -10.74
CA ARG A 176 10.94 -10.96 -10.47
C ARG A 176 10.23 -10.46 -11.73
N VAL A 177 8.95 -10.14 -11.58
CA VAL A 177 8.07 -9.82 -12.71
C VAL A 177 7.21 -8.61 -12.40
N ALA A 178 6.82 -7.90 -13.46
CA ALA A 178 5.69 -6.99 -13.45
C ALA A 178 4.52 -7.70 -14.16
N VAL A 179 3.38 -7.77 -13.50
CA VAL A 179 2.16 -8.44 -13.96
C VAL A 179 1.08 -7.39 -14.15
N GLU A 180 0.45 -7.39 -15.32
CA GLU A 180 -0.79 -6.67 -15.56
C GLU A 180 -1.94 -7.65 -15.76
N GLY A 181 -3.11 -7.31 -15.23
CA GLY A 181 -4.27 -8.17 -15.37
C GLY A 181 -5.51 -7.68 -14.64
N LYS A 182 -6.56 -8.51 -14.70
CA LYS A 182 -7.83 -8.22 -14.03
C LYS A 182 -7.90 -8.85 -12.66
N ILE A 183 -8.39 -8.09 -11.68
CA ILE A 183 -8.71 -8.65 -10.37
C ILE A 183 -9.88 -9.62 -10.50
N SER A 184 -9.65 -10.84 -10.02
CA SER A 184 -10.63 -11.90 -9.89
C SER A 184 -10.92 -12.13 -8.41
N SER A 185 -12.20 -12.02 -8.02
CA SER A 185 -12.67 -12.39 -6.68
C SER A 185 -12.75 -13.90 -6.47
N SER A 186 -12.70 -14.69 -7.54
CA SER A 186 -12.46 -16.13 -7.48
C SER A 186 -10.96 -16.37 -7.56
N SER A 187 -10.28 -16.34 -6.43
CA SER A 187 -8.92 -16.83 -6.34
C SER A 187 -8.91 -18.33 -6.06
N LEU A 188 -7.86 -19.00 -6.54
CA LEU A 188 -7.57 -20.39 -6.21
C LEU A 188 -6.85 -20.53 -4.86
N CYS A 189 -6.48 -19.42 -4.21
CA CYS A 189 -5.90 -19.38 -2.88
C CYS A 189 -6.98 -18.96 -1.85
N ALA A 190 -6.99 -19.55 -0.66
CA ALA A 190 -8.10 -19.42 0.29
C ALA A 190 -8.30 -18.03 0.95
N ARG A 191 -7.43 -17.03 0.71
CA ARG A 191 -7.47 -15.75 1.47
C ARG A 191 -7.31 -14.46 0.67
N ASP A 192 -6.87 -14.51 -0.58
CA ASP A 192 -6.39 -13.30 -1.28
C ASP A 192 -7.00 -13.13 -2.67
N ALA A 193 -6.90 -11.95 -3.27
CA ALA A 193 -7.40 -11.69 -4.62
C ALA A 193 -6.58 -12.45 -5.69
N GLY A 194 -7.23 -12.84 -6.78
CA GLY A 194 -6.55 -13.41 -7.96
C GLY A 194 -6.29 -12.34 -9.01
N ILE A 195 -5.26 -12.54 -9.83
CA ILE A 195 -5.01 -11.76 -11.05
C ILE A 195 -5.09 -12.69 -12.25
N GLU A 196 -6.07 -12.43 -13.12
CA GLU A 196 -6.08 -13.00 -14.46
C GLU A 196 -5.09 -12.22 -15.32
N VAL A 197 -3.92 -12.81 -15.55
CA VAL A 197 -2.77 -12.19 -16.19
C VAL A 197 -3.04 -11.97 -17.67
N THR A 198 -2.96 -10.71 -18.09
CA THR A 198 -3.01 -10.31 -19.50
C THR A 198 -1.62 -10.06 -20.07
N GLU A 199 -0.71 -9.55 -19.24
CA GLU A 199 0.67 -9.30 -19.63
C GLU A 199 1.60 -9.56 -18.44
N ILE A 200 2.77 -10.12 -18.74
CA ILE A 200 3.81 -10.40 -17.76
C ILE A 200 5.17 -10.16 -18.40
N GLN A 201 6.01 -9.42 -17.68
CA GLN A 201 7.35 -9.05 -18.15
C GLN A 201 8.37 -9.12 -17.01
N VAL A 202 9.65 -9.18 -17.36
CA VAL A 202 10.73 -9.12 -16.38
C VAL A 202 10.62 -7.81 -15.60
N GLY A 203 10.51 -7.90 -14.29
CA GLY A 203 10.44 -6.73 -13.41
C GLY A 203 11.77 -5.98 -13.44
N GLY A 204 11.72 -4.66 -13.60
CA GLY A 204 12.91 -3.83 -13.61
C GLY A 204 13.69 -3.97 -12.30
N GLU A 205 15.01 -4.14 -12.40
CA GLU A 205 15.89 -3.85 -11.28
C GLU A 205 15.79 -2.35 -11.02
N LEU A 206 15.41 -1.96 -9.80
CA LEU A 206 15.46 -0.56 -9.35
C LEU A 206 16.85 -0.02 -9.68
N SER A 207 16.94 0.79 -10.73
CA SER A 207 18.18 1.45 -11.11
C SER A 207 18.52 2.44 -9.98
N PRO A 208 19.76 2.44 -9.45
CA PRO A 208 20.15 3.20 -8.27
C PRO A 208 20.03 4.72 -8.42
#